data_AF-A0A356KTX4-F1
#
_entry.id   AF-A0A356KTX4-F1
#
_cell.length_a   1.000
_cell.length_b   1.000
_cell.length_c   1.000
_cell.angle_alpha   90.00
_cell.angle_beta   90.00
_cell.angle_gamma   90.00
#
_symmetry.space_group_name_H-M   'P 1'
#
loop_
_entity.id
_entity.type
_entity.pdbx_description
1 polymer ?
#
loop_
_entity_poly.entity_id
_entity_poly.type
_entity_poly.pdbx_seq_one_letter_code
_entity_poly.pdbx_strand_id
1 'polypeptide(L)'
;MKSFLARVALVALVTLSGGCAKPLLDMSEKAAERVRRQPLRGQPYHPLVFQVDLSILSYHLYAQSLVWAYDGYYEEAGDREAAMQRVWRWAKRVGPGQQGVGLDAIRGPGILAGQPSNELHDPILFRYGQIDPGAPALSNDGSKWSDFQPNPRISARIGEIWISRRAFGAGHASAGPVTSGTVELLPLRERAEGDEARPDLLIAFEGATGDKGELLQPSSQSLLGLVLVRTIDAETYDVHIMFRGSRSGSAVRAAVEASGTEDAYGNPDWITDLGFRLVPVPEVSAVPGHEVARGMSCSIHWTIPQLLIALDRLVAQRRAGPPRIVTVGGHSLGGALAQVFASSLLLGDRYDPEGKGGGMPASLRAWPWRQLKLVTMGAPRIGSEVWAEELTAGALESRFYETHLLTPYDLGAAAVTNIDIVPRMTDPTRPVALRVLLPDDAVTSGRPLGEHVGRTIYLERPSYFSLAGTEEH
;
A
#
# COMPACT_ATOMS: atom_id res chain seq x y z
N MET A 1 -58.94 -12.41 -10.37
CA MET A 1 -57.96 -11.59 -9.62
C MET A 1 -57.51 -12.24 -8.30
N LYS A 2 -58.36 -12.46 -7.29
CA LYS A 2 -57.90 -12.94 -5.96
C LYS A 2 -57.07 -14.25 -5.96
N SER A 3 -57.36 -15.22 -6.83
CA SER A 3 -56.59 -16.46 -6.94
C SER A 3 -55.25 -16.34 -7.68
N PHE A 4 -55.04 -15.27 -8.47
CA PHE A 4 -53.78 -15.04 -9.18
C PHE A 4 -52.73 -14.45 -8.23
N LEU A 5 -53.11 -13.44 -7.44
CA LEU A 5 -52.27 -12.87 -6.39
C LEU A 5 -51.83 -13.91 -5.36
N ALA A 6 -52.72 -14.82 -4.96
CA ALA A 6 -52.37 -15.93 -4.05
C ALA A 6 -51.32 -16.88 -4.66
N ARG A 7 -51.35 -17.13 -5.97
CA ARG A 7 -50.36 -17.99 -6.66
C ARG A 7 -49.02 -17.27 -6.85
N VAL A 8 -49.01 -15.98 -7.16
CA VAL A 8 -47.78 -15.17 -7.23
C VAL A 8 -47.12 -15.08 -5.85
N ALA A 9 -47.90 -14.83 -4.79
CA ALA A 9 -47.40 -14.83 -3.42
C ALA A 9 -46.83 -16.20 -3.00
N LEU A 10 -47.49 -17.31 -3.35
CA LEU A 10 -47.00 -18.66 -3.03
C LEU A 10 -45.72 -19.01 -3.80
N VAL A 11 -45.61 -18.63 -5.07
CA VAL A 11 -44.36 -18.82 -5.85
C VAL A 11 -43.22 -18.00 -5.24
N ALA A 12 -43.47 -16.75 -4.83
CA ALA A 12 -42.47 -15.93 -4.14
C ALA A 12 -42.07 -16.51 -2.76
N LEU A 13 -43.00 -17.11 -2.02
CA LEU A 13 -42.70 -17.75 -0.73
C LEU A 13 -41.91 -19.06 -0.90
N VAL A 14 -42.16 -19.81 -1.98
CA VAL A 14 -41.46 -21.06 -2.30
C VAL A 14 -40.06 -20.80 -2.88
N THR A 15 -39.86 -19.74 -3.67
CA THR A 15 -38.48 -19.34 -4.07
C THR A 15 -37.66 -18.82 -2.89
N LEU A 16 -38.29 -18.25 -1.86
CA LEU A 16 -37.62 -17.84 -0.61
C LEU A 16 -37.32 -18.99 0.37
N SER A 17 -37.89 -20.18 0.17
CA SER A 17 -37.72 -21.34 1.08
C SER A 17 -37.08 -22.59 0.44
N GLY A 18 -36.88 -22.58 -0.89
CA GLY A 18 -36.33 -23.71 -1.65
C GLY A 18 -34.79 -23.71 -1.85
N GLY A 19 -34.06 -22.75 -1.29
CA GLY A 19 -32.60 -22.70 -1.37
C GLY A 19 -31.96 -23.12 -0.05
N CYS A 20 -31.11 -24.15 -0.08
CA CYS A 20 -30.11 -24.37 0.98
C CYS A 20 -29.09 -23.22 0.93
N ALA A 21 -29.46 -22.07 1.50
CA ALA A 21 -28.60 -20.91 1.62
C ALA A 21 -27.38 -21.29 2.46
N LYS A 22 -26.26 -21.57 1.77
CA LYS A 22 -24.94 -21.65 2.42
C LYS A 22 -24.77 -20.37 3.25
N PRO A 23 -24.20 -20.44 4.48
CA PRO A 23 -23.96 -19.24 5.26
C PRO A 23 -23.16 -18.28 4.39
N LEU A 24 -23.66 -17.03 4.26
CA LEU A 24 -23.12 -16.02 3.32
C LEU A 24 -21.60 -15.88 3.44
N LEU A 25 -21.09 -16.08 4.67
CA LEU A 25 -19.68 -16.28 5.02
C LEU A 25 -19.56 -17.34 6.13
N ASP A 26 -18.84 -18.45 5.90
CA ASP A 26 -18.54 -19.50 6.92
C ASP A 26 -17.38 -19.06 7.84
N MET A 27 -17.69 -18.16 8.77
CA MET A 27 -16.80 -17.69 9.84
C MET A 27 -16.91 -18.55 11.12
N SER A 28 -17.32 -19.83 10.99
CA SER A 28 -17.43 -20.70 12.17
C SER A 28 -16.06 -21.06 12.75
N GLU A 29 -15.99 -21.36 14.05
CA GLU A 29 -14.77 -21.87 14.68
C GLU A 29 -14.30 -23.19 14.01
N LYS A 30 -15.24 -24.01 13.52
CA LYS A 30 -14.93 -25.19 12.70
C LYS A 30 -14.28 -24.83 11.37
N ALA A 31 -14.50 -23.64 10.81
CA ALA A 31 -13.81 -23.14 9.62
C ALA A 31 -12.43 -22.59 9.95
N ALA A 32 -12.33 -21.75 10.99
CA ALA A 32 -11.06 -21.27 11.51
C ALA A 32 -10.09 -22.43 11.82
N GLU A 33 -10.58 -23.48 12.48
CA GLU A 33 -9.78 -24.66 12.82
C GLU A 33 -9.31 -25.46 11.59
N ARG A 34 -10.08 -25.48 10.49
CA ARG A 34 -9.60 -26.07 9.22
C ARG A 34 -8.43 -25.25 8.65
N VAL A 35 -8.51 -23.92 8.71
CA VAL A 35 -7.44 -23.01 8.24
C VAL A 35 -6.19 -23.10 9.12
N ARG A 36 -6.32 -23.12 10.45
CA ARG A 36 -5.18 -23.25 11.38
C ARG A 36 -4.36 -24.53 11.18
N ARG A 37 -4.98 -25.60 10.68
CA ARG A 37 -4.33 -26.90 10.38
C ARG A 37 -3.63 -26.94 9.03
N GLN A 38 -3.71 -25.89 8.21
CA GLN A 38 -3.09 -25.89 6.89
C GLN A 38 -1.56 -25.73 6.98
N PRO A 39 -0.78 -26.41 6.10
CA PRO A 39 0.65 -26.21 6.04
C PRO A 39 0.97 -24.79 5.54
N LEU A 40 1.65 -23.99 6.36
CA LEU A 40 2.02 -22.61 6.05
C LEU A 40 3.16 -22.47 5.03
N ARG A 41 3.77 -23.59 4.60
CA ARG A 41 4.84 -23.66 3.58
C ARG A 41 5.95 -22.62 3.77
N GLY A 42 6.42 -22.52 5.01
CA GLY A 42 7.51 -21.60 5.40
C GLY A 42 7.05 -20.21 5.86
N GLN A 43 5.78 -19.82 5.71
CA GLN A 43 5.25 -18.59 6.32
C GLN A 43 5.17 -18.74 7.87
N PRO A 44 5.37 -17.67 8.64
CA PRO A 44 5.49 -17.77 10.11
C PRO A 44 4.15 -17.96 10.81
N TYR A 45 3.06 -17.53 10.18
CA TYR A 45 1.66 -17.70 10.58
C TYR A 45 0.77 -17.42 9.35
N HIS A 46 -0.54 -17.21 9.55
CA HIS A 46 -1.49 -17.04 8.45
C HIS A 46 -1.09 -15.88 7.50
N PRO A 47 -0.96 -16.12 6.17
CA PRO A 47 -0.29 -15.19 5.25
C PRO A 47 -1.01 -13.83 5.09
N LEU A 48 -2.34 -13.79 5.22
CA LEU A 48 -3.07 -12.50 5.25
C LEU A 48 -2.76 -11.69 6.50
N VAL A 49 -2.68 -12.33 7.68
CA VAL A 49 -2.34 -11.64 8.93
C VAL A 49 -0.90 -11.14 8.86
N PHE A 50 0.00 -11.92 8.26
CA PHE A 50 1.37 -11.49 7.99
C PHE A 50 1.43 -10.23 7.09
N GLN A 51 0.57 -10.10 6.06
CA GLN A 51 0.53 -8.84 5.28
C GLN A 51 -0.07 -7.67 6.08
N VAL A 52 -1.07 -7.91 6.95
CA VAL A 52 -1.59 -6.88 7.88
C VAL A 52 -0.47 -6.38 8.81
N ASP A 53 0.29 -7.28 9.43
CA ASP A 53 1.40 -6.93 10.31
C ASP A 53 2.51 -6.15 9.57
N LEU A 54 2.81 -6.49 8.32
CA LEU A 54 3.77 -5.73 7.51
C LEU A 54 3.22 -4.35 7.07
N SER A 55 1.90 -4.22 6.85
CA SER A 55 1.27 -2.90 6.68
C SER A 55 1.39 -2.06 7.95
N ILE A 56 1.12 -2.63 9.13
CA ILE A 56 1.31 -1.96 10.42
C ILE A 56 2.79 -1.55 10.61
N LEU A 57 3.74 -2.43 10.26
CA LEU A 57 5.16 -2.11 10.29
C LEU A 57 5.50 -0.92 9.37
N SER A 58 4.88 -0.80 8.18
CA SER A 58 5.12 0.37 7.31
C SER A 58 4.70 1.70 7.95
N TYR A 59 3.59 1.72 8.71
CA TYR A 59 3.19 2.89 9.51
C TYR A 59 4.13 3.12 10.70
N HIS A 60 4.60 2.05 11.33
CA HIS A 60 5.52 2.08 12.46
C HIS A 60 6.85 2.74 12.09
N LEU A 61 7.49 2.30 11.00
CA LEU A 61 8.76 2.87 10.52
C LEU A 61 8.61 4.35 10.11
N TYR A 62 7.48 4.70 9.48
CA TYR A 62 7.15 6.10 9.19
C TYR A 62 7.02 6.93 10.47
N ALA A 63 6.29 6.45 11.48
CA ALA A 63 6.11 7.16 12.74
C ALA A 63 7.43 7.39 13.49
N GLN A 64 8.34 6.40 13.48
CA GLN A 64 9.70 6.55 14.03
C GLN A 64 10.56 7.54 13.25
N SER A 65 10.33 7.69 11.94
CA SER A 65 11.12 8.60 11.12
C SER A 65 10.81 10.07 11.38
N LEU A 66 9.66 10.42 11.99
CA LEU A 66 9.27 11.81 12.24
C LEU A 66 10.25 12.53 13.18
N VAL A 67 10.56 13.80 12.88
CA VAL A 67 11.46 14.63 13.73
C VAL A 67 10.74 15.08 15.00
N TRP A 68 9.45 15.41 14.90
CA TRP A 68 8.54 15.52 16.03
C TRP A 68 7.33 14.60 15.82
N ALA A 69 6.85 13.93 16.88
CA ALA A 69 5.67 13.06 16.79
C ALA A 69 4.39 13.82 16.35
N TYR A 70 4.40 15.15 16.49
CA TYR A 70 3.37 16.09 16.04
C TYR A 70 3.51 16.54 14.57
N ASP A 71 4.61 16.21 13.87
CA ASP A 71 4.76 16.56 12.45
C ASP A 71 3.81 15.71 11.60
N GLY A 72 2.81 16.36 11.00
CA GLY A 72 1.62 15.71 10.41
C GLY A 72 0.31 15.99 11.18
N TYR A 73 0.41 16.57 12.38
CA TYR A 73 -0.70 17.02 13.23
C TYR A 73 -0.60 18.53 13.49
N TYR A 74 -0.32 19.33 12.46
CA TYR A 74 -0.33 20.80 12.56
C TYR A 74 -1.68 21.36 13.03
N GLU A 75 -2.75 20.57 12.93
CA GLU A 75 -4.05 20.77 13.58
C GLU A 75 -3.98 20.95 15.11
N GLU A 76 -3.04 20.30 15.79
CA GLU A 76 -2.85 20.39 17.25
C GLU A 76 -2.00 21.60 17.64
N ALA A 77 -1.32 22.23 16.68
CA ALA A 77 -0.73 23.54 16.89
C ALA A 77 -1.86 24.58 16.84
N GLY A 78 -2.16 25.22 17.98
CA GLY A 78 -3.25 26.20 18.10
C GLY A 78 -3.18 27.39 17.12
N ASP A 79 -2.04 27.59 16.46
CA ASP A 79 -1.91 28.37 15.23
C ASP A 79 -1.15 27.52 14.18
N ARG A 80 -1.93 26.79 13.37
CA ARG A 80 -1.49 25.89 12.30
C ARG A 80 -0.65 26.61 11.25
N GLU A 81 -1.12 27.76 10.77
CA GLU A 81 -0.46 28.49 9.69
C GLU A 81 0.87 29.07 10.16
N ALA A 82 0.92 29.73 11.32
CA ALA A 82 2.17 30.23 11.84
C ALA A 82 3.16 29.10 12.21
N ALA A 83 2.67 27.91 12.58
CA ALA A 83 3.51 26.73 12.74
C ALA A 83 4.14 26.29 11.42
N MET A 84 3.35 26.08 10.36
CA MET A 84 3.85 25.76 9.03
C MET A 84 4.84 26.81 8.52
N GLN A 85 4.52 28.10 8.63
CA GLN A 85 5.42 29.19 8.22
C GLN A 85 6.73 29.24 9.02
N ARG A 86 6.75 28.79 10.29
CA ARG A 86 7.99 28.63 11.06
C ARG A 86 8.82 27.47 10.52
N VAL A 87 8.20 26.33 10.23
CA VAL A 87 8.89 25.15 9.69
C VAL A 87 9.40 25.41 8.27
N TRP A 88 8.63 26.03 7.38
CA TRP A 88 9.07 26.41 6.04
C TRP A 88 10.26 27.37 6.06
N ARG A 89 10.26 28.40 6.93
CA ARG A 89 11.42 29.30 7.10
C ARG A 89 12.65 28.57 7.66
N TRP A 90 12.45 27.62 8.58
CA TRP A 90 13.53 26.78 9.08
C TRP A 90 14.10 25.89 7.96
N ALA A 91 13.24 25.22 7.18
CA ALA A 91 13.61 24.30 6.10
C ALA A 91 14.40 25.02 4.99
N LYS A 92 13.93 26.20 4.56
CA LYS A 92 14.64 27.08 3.62
C LYS A 92 16.06 27.43 4.08
N ARG A 93 16.26 27.62 5.38
CA ARG A 93 17.57 27.98 5.97
C ARG A 93 18.51 26.79 6.13
N VAL A 94 18.00 25.59 6.48
CA VAL A 94 18.84 24.41 6.76
C VAL A 94 19.03 23.47 5.58
N GLY A 95 18.19 23.56 4.55
CA GLY A 95 18.19 22.68 3.37
C GLY A 95 19.55 22.52 2.69
N PRO A 96 20.30 23.61 2.38
CA PRO A 96 21.65 23.51 1.80
C PRO A 96 22.64 22.70 2.67
N GLY A 97 22.46 22.71 3.98
CA GLY A 97 23.29 21.97 4.93
C GLY A 97 22.96 20.47 5.06
N GLN A 98 21.91 19.97 4.38
CA GLN A 98 21.55 18.54 4.41
C GLN A 98 22.33 17.69 3.40
N GLN A 99 23.03 18.32 2.46
CA GLN A 99 23.86 17.61 1.48
C GLN A 99 25.03 16.91 2.17
N GLY A 100 25.20 15.60 1.93
CA GLY A 100 26.30 14.80 2.48
C GLY A 100 26.12 14.32 3.92
N VAL A 101 25.03 14.69 4.62
CA VAL A 101 24.77 14.28 6.01
C VAL A 101 24.34 12.80 6.14
N GLY A 102 23.91 12.16 5.05
CA GLY A 102 23.52 10.75 5.03
C GLY A 102 22.10 10.51 5.56
N LEU A 103 21.94 9.53 6.46
CA LEU A 103 20.66 9.13 7.08
C LEU A 103 20.16 10.06 8.18
N ASP A 104 21.06 10.83 8.81
CA ASP A 104 20.71 11.86 9.80
C ASP A 104 20.24 13.17 9.18
N ALA A 105 20.31 13.29 7.85
CA ALA A 105 19.75 14.41 7.10
C ALA A 105 18.24 14.49 7.30
N ILE A 106 17.73 15.71 7.49
CA ILE A 106 16.29 15.96 7.57
C ILE A 106 15.68 15.94 6.16
N ARG A 107 14.51 15.31 6.01
CA ARG A 107 13.76 15.07 4.77
C ARG A 107 12.32 15.58 4.92
N GLY A 108 11.54 15.48 3.83
CA GLY A 108 10.16 15.97 3.77
C GLY A 108 9.97 16.90 2.57
N PRO A 109 9.82 18.23 2.79
CA PRO A 109 9.93 19.24 1.75
C PRO A 109 11.12 19.04 0.82
N GLY A 110 10.89 19.14 -0.50
CA GLY A 110 11.93 18.95 -1.53
C GLY A 110 13.18 19.80 -1.34
N ILE A 111 13.05 21.02 -0.80
CA ILE A 111 14.16 21.93 -0.50
C ILE A 111 15.19 21.36 0.50
N LEU A 112 14.78 20.45 1.38
CA LEU A 112 15.68 19.70 2.28
C LEU A 112 16.46 18.60 1.55
N ALA A 113 16.03 18.22 0.35
CA ALA A 113 16.68 17.27 -0.54
C ALA A 113 17.25 17.93 -1.82
N GLY A 114 17.37 19.27 -1.85
CA GLY A 114 17.88 20.03 -3.00
C GLY A 114 16.95 20.06 -4.22
N GLN A 115 15.65 19.89 -4.02
CA GLN A 115 14.62 19.76 -5.06
C GLN A 115 13.55 20.87 -4.93
N PRO A 116 12.73 21.12 -5.97
CA PRO A 116 11.55 21.98 -5.86
C PRO A 116 10.62 21.53 -4.73
N SER A 117 9.92 22.49 -4.11
CA SER A 117 8.94 22.27 -3.04
C SER A 117 7.62 22.93 -3.39
N ASN A 118 6.50 22.30 -3.02
CA ASN A 118 5.20 22.95 -2.98
C ASN A 118 4.98 23.51 -1.56
N GLU A 119 4.89 24.83 -1.42
CA GLU A 119 4.68 25.48 -0.10
C GLU A 119 3.24 25.37 0.40
N LEU A 120 2.31 24.93 -0.46
CA LEU A 120 0.95 24.56 -0.08
C LEU A 120 0.89 23.22 0.69
N HIS A 121 1.94 22.41 0.63
CA HIS A 121 2.02 21.17 1.39
C HIS A 121 2.38 21.42 2.86
N ASP A 122 1.85 20.55 3.73
CA ASP A 122 2.30 20.44 5.11
C ASP A 122 3.80 20.05 5.15
N PRO A 123 4.68 20.85 5.80
CA PRO A 123 6.11 20.61 5.80
C PRO A 123 6.53 19.54 6.81
N ILE A 124 6.01 18.32 6.66
CA ILE A 124 6.29 17.18 7.54
C ILE A 124 7.79 16.84 7.49
N LEU A 125 8.45 16.74 8.64
CA LEU A 125 9.90 16.52 8.74
C LEU A 125 10.24 15.08 9.13
N PHE A 126 11.20 14.47 8.41
CA PHE A 126 11.69 13.12 8.68
C PHE A 126 13.20 13.05 8.88
N ARG A 127 13.68 12.09 9.66
CA ARG A 127 15.09 11.71 9.81
C ARG A 127 15.18 10.19 9.87
N TYR A 128 15.72 9.57 8.83
CA TYR A 128 15.69 8.11 8.65
C TYR A 128 16.70 7.38 9.57
N GLY A 129 17.69 8.08 10.12
CA GLY A 129 18.59 7.56 11.16
C GLY A 129 17.91 7.09 12.46
N GLN A 130 16.62 7.39 12.65
CA GLN A 130 15.86 7.04 13.87
C GLN A 130 15.19 5.67 13.83
N ILE A 131 15.17 5.00 12.69
CA ILE A 131 14.32 3.83 12.44
C ILE A 131 14.85 2.61 13.19
N ASP A 132 14.01 1.98 14.00
CA ASP A 132 14.33 0.75 14.73
C ASP A 132 13.08 -0.14 14.79
N PRO A 133 12.94 -1.14 13.89
CA PRO A 133 11.81 -2.07 13.86
C PRO A 133 11.60 -2.84 15.17
N GLY A 134 12.59 -2.87 16.07
CA GLY A 134 12.51 -3.47 17.40
C GLY A 134 12.12 -2.50 18.53
N ALA A 135 12.08 -1.19 18.25
CA ALA A 135 11.59 -0.17 19.19
C ALA A 135 10.08 0.08 19.00
N PRO A 136 9.38 0.64 20.01
CA PRO A 136 8.01 1.14 19.86
C PRO A 136 7.92 2.40 18.98
N ALA A 137 6.70 2.82 18.65
CA ALA A 137 6.42 4.08 17.94
C ALA A 137 5.13 4.75 18.46
N LEU A 138 5.19 6.06 18.72
CA LEU A 138 4.01 6.85 19.08
C LEU A 138 3.24 7.29 17.82
N SER A 139 1.92 7.23 17.91
CA SER A 139 1.02 7.56 16.82
C SER A 139 -0.27 8.17 17.34
N ASN A 140 -0.86 9.10 16.58
CA ASN A 140 -2.13 9.72 16.91
C ASN A 140 -3.12 9.48 15.76
N ASP A 141 -4.37 9.15 16.07
CA ASP A 141 -5.42 8.95 15.07
C ASP A 141 -6.33 10.19 14.89
N GLY A 142 -6.01 11.29 15.58
CA GLY A 142 -6.82 12.50 15.71
C GLY A 142 -7.72 12.50 16.94
N SER A 143 -7.78 11.40 17.70
CA SER A 143 -8.58 11.27 18.93
C SER A 143 -7.77 10.82 20.14
N LYS A 144 -6.73 9.99 19.95
CA LYS A 144 -5.88 9.44 21.01
C LYS A 144 -4.45 9.20 20.55
N TRP A 145 -3.51 9.41 21.46
CA TRP A 145 -2.16 8.88 21.34
C TRP A 145 -2.16 7.38 21.66
N SER A 146 -1.57 6.61 20.76
CA SER A 146 -1.43 5.16 20.83
C SER A 146 0.04 4.78 20.69
N ASP A 147 0.50 3.87 21.55
CA ASP A 147 1.84 3.29 21.49
C ASP A 147 1.80 2.00 20.67
N PHE A 148 2.47 2.01 19.52
CA PHE A 148 2.55 0.87 18.62
C PHE A 148 3.76 0.01 19.00
N GLN A 149 3.46 -1.17 19.54
CA GLN A 149 4.46 -2.17 19.90
C GLN A 149 4.86 -3.00 18.67
N PRO A 150 6.16 -3.25 18.44
CA PRO A 150 6.62 -4.00 17.29
C PRO A 150 6.25 -5.48 17.42
N ASN A 151 5.85 -6.12 16.31
CA ASN A 151 5.53 -7.55 16.31
C ASN A 151 6.84 -8.39 16.38
N PRO A 152 7.13 -9.09 17.51
CA PRO A 152 8.41 -9.77 17.70
C PRO A 152 8.63 -10.93 16.73
N ARG A 153 7.58 -11.48 16.10
CA ARG A 153 7.72 -12.53 15.08
C ARG A 153 8.32 -12.01 13.77
N ILE A 154 8.34 -10.69 13.58
CA ILE A 154 8.93 -10.00 12.44
C ILE A 154 10.20 -9.29 12.89
N SER A 155 10.10 -8.37 13.86
CA SER A 155 11.21 -7.48 14.24
C SER A 155 12.42 -8.22 14.79
N ALA A 156 12.22 -9.29 15.59
CA ALA A 156 13.31 -10.06 16.16
C ALA A 156 14.11 -10.88 15.13
N ARG A 157 13.69 -10.93 13.85
CA ARG A 157 14.39 -11.61 12.75
C ARG A 157 15.14 -10.67 11.81
N ILE A 158 14.94 -9.36 11.91
CA ILE A 158 15.56 -8.36 11.03
C ILE A 158 17.01 -8.12 11.47
N GLY A 159 17.96 -8.49 10.60
CA GLY A 159 19.40 -8.40 10.85
C GLY A 159 20.13 -7.33 10.04
N GLU A 160 19.51 -6.84 8.97
CA GLU A 160 19.98 -5.68 8.20
C GLU A 160 18.80 -4.74 7.94
N ILE A 161 19.05 -3.43 8.05
CA ILE A 161 18.11 -2.39 7.65
C ILE A 161 18.80 -1.47 6.65
N TRP A 162 18.20 -1.29 5.50
CA TRP A 162 18.64 -0.36 4.49
C TRP A 162 17.57 0.69 4.24
N ILE A 163 17.99 1.92 3.98
CA ILE A 163 17.11 3.00 3.55
C ILE A 163 17.39 3.28 2.08
N SER A 164 16.39 3.07 1.23
CA SER A 164 16.39 3.49 -0.17
C SER A 164 15.75 4.87 -0.27
N ARG A 165 16.55 5.90 -0.55
CA ARG A 165 16.08 7.28 -0.68
C ARG A 165 16.62 7.95 -1.94
N ARG A 166 16.01 9.05 -2.33
CA ARG A 166 16.45 9.84 -3.49
C ARG A 166 17.79 10.49 -3.20
N ALA A 167 18.66 10.54 -4.21
CA ALA A 167 19.89 11.34 -4.12
C ALA A 167 19.55 12.84 -3.98
N PHE A 168 20.40 13.56 -3.25
CA PHE A 168 20.25 15.01 -3.11
C PHE A 168 20.40 15.71 -4.48
N GLY A 169 19.51 16.65 -4.79
CA GLY A 169 19.50 17.36 -6.07
C GLY A 169 19.03 16.53 -7.28
N ALA A 170 18.57 15.29 -7.10
CA ALA A 170 18.04 14.50 -8.20
C ALA A 170 16.73 15.09 -8.75
N GLY A 171 16.78 15.60 -9.97
CA GLY A 171 15.62 16.13 -10.69
C GLY A 171 14.72 15.04 -11.28
N HIS A 172 13.62 15.48 -11.88
CA HIS A 172 12.69 14.62 -12.62
C HIS A 172 13.38 14.12 -13.90
N ALA A 173 13.75 12.84 -13.94
CA ALA A 173 14.27 12.21 -15.15
C ALA A 173 13.12 11.90 -16.11
N SER A 174 12.71 12.88 -16.91
CA SER A 174 11.76 12.67 -18.01
C SER A 174 12.32 11.64 -18.99
N ALA A 175 11.64 10.50 -19.11
CA ALA A 175 11.91 9.39 -20.04
C ALA A 175 13.30 8.70 -19.97
N GLY A 176 14.15 9.01 -18.98
CA GLY A 176 15.44 8.34 -18.78
C GLY A 176 15.36 7.12 -17.83
N PRO A 177 16.37 6.22 -17.83
CA PRO A 177 16.59 5.34 -16.71
C PRO A 177 16.92 6.19 -15.48
N VAL A 178 16.14 6.06 -14.40
CA VAL A 178 16.40 6.78 -13.15
C VAL A 178 17.69 6.21 -12.56
N THR A 179 18.75 7.01 -12.52
CA THR A 179 20.09 6.57 -12.10
C THR A 179 20.47 7.01 -10.68
N SER A 180 19.59 7.76 -10.00
CA SER A 180 19.89 8.58 -8.80
C SER A 180 19.20 8.10 -7.51
N GLY A 181 19.00 6.79 -7.37
CA GLY A 181 18.66 6.17 -6.07
C GLY A 181 19.90 5.95 -5.20
N THR A 182 19.85 6.43 -3.95
CA THR A 182 20.86 6.15 -2.91
C THR A 182 20.33 5.10 -1.93
N VAL A 183 21.13 4.06 -1.70
CA VAL A 183 20.87 3.05 -0.67
C VAL A 183 21.94 3.15 0.41
N GLU A 184 21.54 3.25 1.67
CA GLU A 184 22.42 3.38 2.82
C GLU A 184 22.04 2.34 3.88
N LEU A 185 23.05 1.69 4.46
CA LEU A 185 22.88 0.78 5.60
C LEU A 185 22.61 1.62 6.85
N LEU A 186 21.53 1.31 7.56
CA LEU A 186 21.27 1.84 8.88
C LEU A 186 21.91 0.89 9.92
N PRO A 187 22.87 1.36 10.74
CA PRO A 187 23.49 0.51 11.74
C PRO A 187 22.46 0.08 12.79
N LEU A 188 22.34 -1.23 13.00
CA LEU A 188 21.57 -1.75 14.13
C LEU A 188 22.27 -1.42 15.45
N ARG A 189 21.47 -1.26 16.51
CA ARG A 189 21.98 -1.22 17.89
C ARG A 189 22.75 -2.51 18.19
N GLU A 190 23.91 -2.37 18.85
CA GLU A 190 24.77 -3.49 19.21
C GLU A 190 24.03 -4.51 20.10
N ARG A 191 24.45 -5.77 19.99
CA ARG A 191 23.76 -6.93 20.59
C ARG A 191 24.44 -7.33 21.89
N ALA A 192 23.66 -7.89 22.81
CA ALA A 192 24.22 -8.74 23.84
C ALA A 192 24.82 -10.01 23.19
N GLU A 193 25.87 -10.56 23.79
CA GLU A 193 26.49 -11.79 23.31
C GLU A 193 25.54 -12.99 23.51
N GLY A 194 25.32 -13.80 22.46
CA GLY A 194 24.44 -15.00 22.51
C GLY A 194 23.06 -14.87 21.84
N ASP A 195 22.75 -13.71 21.28
CA ASP A 195 21.50 -13.39 20.58
C ASP A 195 21.32 -14.20 19.26
N GLU A 196 20.14 -14.79 19.00
CA GLU A 196 19.90 -15.69 17.83
C GLU A 196 20.21 -15.05 16.46
N ALA A 197 20.43 -15.85 15.41
CA ALA A 197 20.62 -15.32 14.06
C ALA A 197 19.38 -14.52 13.59
N ARG A 198 19.61 -13.32 13.04
CA ARG A 198 18.58 -12.48 12.42
C ARG A 198 18.78 -12.48 10.89
N PRO A 199 18.13 -13.39 10.14
CA PRO A 199 18.48 -13.63 8.75
C PRO A 199 17.69 -12.78 7.75
N ASP A 200 16.70 -12.01 8.21
CA ASP A 200 15.82 -11.23 7.34
C ASP A 200 16.39 -9.81 7.11
N LEU A 201 16.21 -9.31 5.89
CA LEU A 201 16.67 -7.99 5.46
C LEU A 201 15.45 -7.07 5.27
N LEU A 202 15.48 -5.89 5.89
CA LEU A 202 14.48 -4.84 5.71
C LEU A 202 15.04 -3.72 4.83
N ILE A 203 14.26 -3.25 3.86
CA ILE A 203 14.56 -2.04 3.08
C ILE A 203 13.39 -1.07 3.26
N ALA A 204 13.53 0.01 4.03
CA ALA A 204 12.55 1.09 4.01
C ALA A 204 12.79 1.95 2.76
N PHE A 205 11.72 2.34 2.05
CA PHE A 205 11.86 3.13 0.83
C PHE A 205 11.12 4.47 0.88
N GLU A 206 11.81 5.50 0.41
CA GLU A 206 11.24 6.82 0.13
C GLU A 206 10.42 6.76 -1.16
N GLY A 207 9.27 7.42 -1.13
CA GLY A 207 8.44 7.69 -2.30
C GLY A 207 7.93 9.12 -2.27
N ALA A 208 7.08 9.42 -3.24
CA ALA A 208 6.61 10.78 -3.53
C ALA A 208 5.09 10.87 -3.40
N THR A 209 4.59 11.86 -2.64
CA THR A 209 3.15 12.14 -2.51
C THR A 209 2.88 13.65 -2.69
N GLY A 210 1.65 14.01 -3.02
CA GLY A 210 1.21 15.40 -3.21
C GLY A 210 1.33 15.94 -4.64
N ASP A 211 1.52 15.07 -5.62
CA ASP A 211 1.67 15.43 -7.03
C ASP A 211 0.49 14.83 -7.83
N LYS A 212 -0.33 15.70 -8.43
CA LYS A 212 -1.48 15.32 -9.27
C LYS A 212 -1.17 15.40 -10.79
N GLY A 213 0.10 15.53 -11.16
CA GLY A 213 0.55 15.71 -12.53
C GLY A 213 0.35 17.12 -13.08
N GLU A 214 0.09 18.12 -12.22
CA GLU A 214 -0.10 19.51 -12.62
C GLU A 214 1.23 20.29 -12.57
N LEU A 215 1.32 21.33 -13.41
CA LEU A 215 2.51 22.19 -13.44
C LEU A 215 2.70 22.89 -12.09
N LEU A 216 3.97 22.99 -11.66
CA LEU A 216 4.38 23.63 -10.40
C LEU A 216 3.86 22.98 -9.11
N GLN A 217 3.35 21.74 -9.15
CA GLN A 217 3.04 20.92 -7.96
C GLN A 217 4.07 19.80 -7.71
N PRO A 218 5.32 20.12 -7.31
CA PRO A 218 6.29 19.08 -6.99
C PRO A 218 5.88 18.31 -5.72
N SER A 219 6.05 16.99 -5.78
CA SER A 219 5.78 16.07 -4.68
C SER A 219 6.67 16.30 -3.45
N SER A 220 6.08 16.12 -2.26
CA SER A 220 6.83 15.93 -1.01
C SER A 220 7.39 14.49 -0.96
N GLN A 221 8.56 14.32 -0.33
CA GLN A 221 9.18 13.01 -0.17
C GLN A 221 8.95 12.47 1.25
N SER A 222 8.59 11.20 1.39
CA SER A 222 8.45 10.54 2.69
C SER A 222 8.71 9.03 2.58
N LEU A 223 8.84 8.31 3.69
CA LEU A 223 8.79 6.84 3.64
C LEU A 223 7.41 6.40 3.15
N LEU A 224 7.38 5.79 1.97
CA LEU A 224 6.16 5.32 1.32
C LEU A 224 5.97 3.81 1.50
N GLY A 225 6.95 3.10 2.05
CA GLY A 225 6.80 1.68 2.35
C GLY A 225 8.08 0.97 2.81
N LEU A 226 8.01 -0.35 2.82
CA LEU A 226 9.11 -1.25 3.11
C LEU A 226 9.16 -2.45 2.15
N VAL A 227 10.34 -3.05 2.05
CA VAL A 227 10.53 -4.41 1.55
C VAL A 227 11.04 -5.27 2.70
N LEU A 228 10.38 -6.38 2.99
CA LEU A 228 10.95 -7.45 3.81
C LEU A 228 11.42 -8.59 2.90
N VAL A 229 12.73 -8.82 2.89
CA VAL A 229 13.38 -9.98 2.28
C VAL A 229 13.49 -11.04 3.37
N ARG A 230 12.58 -11.99 3.34
CA ARG A 230 12.43 -12.99 4.40
C ARG A 230 13.17 -14.27 4.02
N THR A 231 14.24 -14.57 4.75
CA THR A 231 15.03 -15.79 4.56
C THR A 231 14.28 -16.99 5.15
N ILE A 232 14.08 -18.03 4.35
CA ILE A 232 13.44 -19.28 4.76
C ILE A 232 14.51 -20.30 5.14
N ASP A 233 15.51 -20.44 4.27
CA ASP A 233 16.70 -21.28 4.45
C ASP A 233 17.90 -20.63 3.71
N ALA A 234 19.00 -21.36 3.53
CA ALA A 234 20.23 -20.81 2.96
C ALA A 234 20.09 -20.35 1.49
N GLU A 235 19.17 -20.96 0.73
CA GLU A 235 18.99 -20.69 -0.70
C GLU A 235 17.63 -20.04 -1.00
N THR A 236 16.63 -20.28 -0.15
CA THR A 236 15.24 -19.87 -0.37
C THR A 236 14.85 -18.63 0.42
N TYR A 237 14.22 -17.65 -0.26
CA TYR A 237 13.67 -16.46 0.36
C TYR A 237 12.36 -16.01 -0.30
N ASP A 238 11.48 -15.36 0.46
CA ASP A 238 10.30 -14.65 -0.04
C ASP A 238 10.56 -13.12 0.03
N VAL A 239 9.93 -12.34 -0.85
CA VAL A 239 10.00 -10.87 -0.87
C VAL A 239 8.61 -10.28 -0.67
N HIS A 240 8.47 -9.39 0.31
CA HIS A 240 7.22 -8.69 0.62
C HIS A 240 7.42 -7.18 0.46
N ILE A 241 6.74 -6.55 -0.51
CA ILE A 241 6.78 -5.11 -0.79
C ILE A 241 5.49 -4.50 -0.24
N MET A 242 5.58 -3.68 0.80
CA MET A 242 4.41 -3.09 1.45
C MET A 242 4.44 -1.58 1.37
N PHE A 243 3.42 -1.02 0.72
CA PHE A 243 3.18 0.42 0.69
C PHE A 243 2.38 0.87 1.91
N ARG A 244 2.80 1.99 2.49
CA ARG A 244 2.15 2.69 3.59
C ARG A 244 0.93 3.44 3.06
N GLY A 245 -0.16 3.46 3.83
CA GLY A 245 -1.30 4.34 3.55
C GLY A 245 -1.18 5.72 4.19
N SER A 246 -2.09 6.62 3.84
CA SER A 246 -2.25 7.94 4.45
C SER A 246 -2.43 7.82 5.97
N ARG A 247 -1.95 8.81 6.73
CA ARG A 247 -2.34 8.95 8.13
C ARG A 247 -3.63 9.76 8.22
N SER A 248 -4.53 9.34 9.10
CA SER A 248 -5.83 9.97 9.31
C SER A 248 -5.69 11.28 10.07
N GLY A 249 -6.01 12.38 9.38
CA GLY A 249 -6.56 13.59 10.01
C GLY A 249 -8.06 13.65 9.72
N SER A 250 -8.69 14.81 9.95
CA SER A 250 -10.12 15.00 9.70
C SER A 250 -10.48 14.73 8.23
N ALA A 251 -11.11 13.59 7.94
CA ALA A 251 -11.44 13.15 6.58
C ALA A 251 -12.34 14.15 5.83
N VAL A 252 -13.26 14.80 6.55
CA VAL A 252 -14.14 15.87 6.04
C VAL A 252 -13.32 17.07 5.57
N ARG A 253 -12.24 17.43 6.28
CA ARG A 253 -11.38 18.55 5.89
C ARG A 253 -10.40 18.18 4.78
N ALA A 254 -9.81 16.98 4.85
CA ALA A 254 -8.98 16.44 3.77
C ALA A 254 -9.72 16.51 2.42
N ALA A 255 -11.00 16.11 2.39
CA ALA A 255 -11.89 16.21 1.24
C ALA A 255 -12.08 17.64 0.71
N VAL A 256 -12.05 18.67 1.56
CA VAL A 256 -12.20 20.08 1.15
C VAL A 256 -10.87 20.66 0.65
N GLU A 257 -9.81 20.60 1.47
CA GLU A 257 -8.52 21.27 1.22
C GLU A 257 -7.76 20.70 0.03
N ALA A 258 -7.81 19.37 -0.13
CA ALA A 258 -7.12 18.67 -1.21
C ALA A 258 -8.04 18.36 -2.42
N SER A 259 -9.27 18.89 -2.48
CA SER A 259 -10.15 18.74 -3.66
C SER A 259 -9.65 19.51 -4.90
N GLY A 260 -8.94 20.62 -4.68
CA GLY A 260 -8.38 21.45 -5.75
C GLY A 260 -7.52 20.66 -6.72
N THR A 261 -7.50 21.08 -7.99
CA THR A 261 -6.56 20.52 -8.98
C THR A 261 -5.24 21.28 -8.96
N GLU A 262 -5.26 22.59 -9.16
CA GLU A 262 -4.05 23.43 -9.27
C GLU A 262 -3.63 24.04 -7.90
N ASP A 263 -4.59 24.29 -7.01
CA ASP A 263 -4.38 24.90 -5.69
C ASP A 263 -4.49 23.89 -4.52
N ALA A 264 -4.15 22.61 -4.74
CA ALA A 264 -4.26 21.59 -3.70
C ALA A 264 -3.29 21.87 -2.53
N TYR A 265 -3.81 21.91 -1.30
CA TYR A 265 -3.03 22.19 -0.09
C TYR A 265 -3.28 21.19 1.04
N GLY A 266 -2.42 21.24 2.06
CA GLY A 266 -2.48 20.33 3.22
C GLY A 266 -1.57 19.12 3.09
N ASN A 267 -2.01 17.96 3.60
CA ASN A 267 -1.18 16.77 3.66
C ASN A 267 -0.93 16.16 2.26
N PRO A 268 0.33 15.94 1.84
CA PRO A 268 0.68 15.34 0.55
C PRO A 268 0.02 13.98 0.27
N ASP A 269 -0.17 13.15 1.30
CA ASP A 269 -0.80 11.84 1.13
C ASP A 269 -2.27 11.99 0.72
N TRP A 270 -3.02 12.91 1.34
CA TRP A 270 -4.42 13.18 0.99
C TRP A 270 -4.56 13.85 -0.40
N ILE A 271 -3.62 14.71 -0.77
CA ILE A 271 -3.54 15.28 -2.13
C ILE A 271 -3.36 14.17 -3.17
N THR A 272 -2.62 13.10 -2.82
CA THR A 272 -2.47 11.90 -3.66
C THR A 272 -3.77 11.10 -3.74
N ASP A 273 -4.42 10.84 -2.60
CA ASP A 273 -5.72 10.17 -2.51
C ASP A 273 -6.78 10.87 -3.38
N LEU A 274 -6.94 12.18 -3.23
CA LEU A 274 -7.92 12.98 -3.98
C LEU A 274 -7.49 13.27 -5.44
N GLY A 275 -6.46 12.58 -5.94
CA GLY A 275 -6.10 12.50 -7.34
C GLY A 275 -6.99 11.57 -8.16
N PHE A 276 -8.29 11.47 -7.87
CA PHE A 276 -9.22 10.47 -8.43
C PHE A 276 -9.55 10.59 -9.93
N ARG A 277 -9.13 11.67 -10.63
CA ARG A 277 -9.32 11.77 -12.10
C ARG A 277 -8.60 10.60 -12.75
N LEU A 278 -9.36 9.69 -13.35
CA LEU A 278 -8.81 8.59 -14.12
C LEU A 278 -8.14 9.13 -15.38
N VAL A 279 -6.94 8.64 -15.68
CA VAL A 279 -6.15 9.00 -16.86
C VAL A 279 -5.43 7.78 -17.41
N PRO A 280 -5.19 7.67 -18.72
CA PRO A 280 -4.37 6.62 -19.31
C PRO A 280 -2.89 6.88 -18.99
N VAL A 281 -2.18 5.86 -18.48
CA VAL A 281 -0.75 5.95 -18.15
C VAL A 281 -0.03 4.68 -18.63
N PRO A 282 0.70 4.71 -19.77
CA PRO A 282 1.34 3.52 -20.36
C PRO A 282 2.28 2.74 -19.43
N GLU A 283 3.00 3.45 -18.56
CA GLU A 283 3.87 2.83 -17.53
C GLU A 283 3.08 2.03 -16.48
N VAL A 284 1.79 2.33 -16.28
CA VAL A 284 0.88 1.57 -15.40
C VAL A 284 0.13 0.51 -16.20
N SER A 285 -0.36 0.87 -17.39
CA SER A 285 -0.95 -0.09 -18.32
C SER A 285 -0.85 0.42 -19.76
N ALA A 286 -0.27 -0.38 -20.64
CA ALA A 286 -0.13 -0.08 -22.06
C ALA A 286 -1.39 -0.44 -22.89
N VAL A 287 -2.43 -1.01 -22.27
CA VAL A 287 -3.66 -1.43 -22.94
C VAL A 287 -4.60 -0.22 -23.12
N PRO A 288 -5.09 0.06 -24.35
CA PRO A 288 -6.02 1.16 -24.59
C PRO A 288 -7.32 1.05 -23.78
N GLY A 289 -7.79 2.17 -23.23
CA GLY A 289 -9.00 2.22 -22.37
C GLY A 289 -8.76 1.87 -20.90
N HIS A 290 -7.55 1.44 -20.54
CA HIS A 290 -7.16 1.33 -19.14
C HIS A 290 -6.79 2.71 -18.60
N GLU A 291 -7.50 3.14 -17.55
CA GLU A 291 -7.28 4.44 -16.92
C GLU A 291 -7.18 4.25 -15.40
N VAL A 292 -6.30 5.01 -14.76
CA VAL A 292 -6.03 4.95 -13.32
C VAL A 292 -6.02 6.34 -12.70
N ALA A 293 -6.29 6.43 -11.40
CA ALA A 293 -6.29 7.67 -10.63
C ALA A 293 -4.92 8.36 -10.73
N ARG A 294 -4.90 9.56 -11.31
CA ARG A 294 -3.67 10.32 -11.61
C ARG A 294 -2.70 10.47 -10.44
N GLY A 295 -3.21 10.71 -9.23
CA GLY A 295 -2.37 10.88 -8.04
C GLY A 295 -1.57 9.61 -7.72
N MET A 296 -2.22 8.45 -7.81
CA MET A 296 -1.60 7.14 -7.60
C MET A 296 -0.53 6.86 -8.65
N SER A 297 -0.81 7.15 -9.92
CA SER A 297 0.16 6.96 -11.01
C SER A 297 1.36 7.90 -10.91
N CYS A 298 1.16 9.18 -10.55
CA CYS A 298 2.25 10.12 -10.31
C CYS A 298 3.15 9.65 -9.15
N SER A 299 2.56 9.25 -8.03
CA SER A 299 3.30 8.71 -6.87
C SER A 299 4.13 7.47 -7.24
N ILE A 300 3.54 6.54 -7.99
CA ILE A 300 4.20 5.29 -8.40
C ILE A 300 5.31 5.51 -9.43
N HIS A 301 5.13 6.40 -10.41
CA HIS A 301 6.16 6.77 -11.38
C HIS A 301 7.47 7.23 -10.73
N TRP A 302 7.37 7.97 -9.61
CA TRP A 302 8.51 8.42 -8.82
C TRP A 302 9.12 7.33 -7.91
N THR A 303 8.36 6.26 -7.61
CA THR A 303 8.70 5.28 -6.57
C THR A 303 9.26 3.98 -7.15
N ILE A 304 8.67 3.41 -8.21
CA ILE A 304 9.13 2.13 -8.80
C ILE A 304 10.63 2.16 -9.14
N PRO A 305 11.17 3.17 -9.85
CA PRO A 305 12.54 3.10 -10.31
C PRO A 305 13.55 3.03 -9.14
N GLN A 306 13.31 3.75 -8.05
CA GLN A 306 14.14 3.67 -6.85
C GLN A 306 14.02 2.32 -6.14
N LEU A 307 12.80 1.82 -6.00
CA LEU A 307 12.52 0.52 -5.39
C LEU A 307 13.19 -0.63 -6.17
N LEU A 308 13.12 -0.63 -7.51
CA LEU A 308 13.79 -1.65 -8.34
C LEU A 308 15.32 -1.55 -8.24
N ILE A 309 15.90 -0.34 -8.14
CA ILE A 309 17.35 -0.17 -7.89
C ILE A 309 17.76 -0.75 -6.53
N ALA A 310 16.92 -0.59 -5.50
CA ALA A 310 17.18 -1.16 -4.19
C ALA A 310 17.08 -2.70 -4.21
N LEU A 311 16.06 -3.27 -4.86
CA LEU A 311 15.91 -4.71 -5.03
C LEU A 311 17.08 -5.32 -5.83
N ASP A 312 17.53 -4.67 -6.90
CA ASP A 312 18.70 -5.06 -7.68
C ASP A 312 19.97 -5.10 -6.79
N ARG A 313 20.35 -3.97 -6.20
CA ARG A 313 21.62 -3.82 -5.45
C ARG A 313 21.68 -4.56 -4.11
N LEU A 314 20.55 -4.71 -3.43
CA LEU A 314 20.51 -5.25 -2.06
C LEU A 314 20.02 -6.71 -2.00
N VAL A 315 19.32 -7.18 -3.04
CA VAL A 315 18.72 -8.53 -3.05
C VAL A 315 19.26 -9.34 -4.21
N ALA A 316 18.95 -8.96 -5.45
CA ALA A 316 19.20 -9.81 -6.62
C ALA A 316 20.70 -9.96 -6.96
N GLN A 317 21.54 -8.98 -6.62
CA GLN A 317 23.00 -9.09 -6.74
C GLN A 317 23.67 -9.80 -5.55
N ARG A 318 22.96 -10.01 -4.43
CA ARG A 318 23.52 -10.57 -3.18
C ARG A 318 23.03 -11.98 -2.85
N ARG A 319 21.86 -12.38 -3.35
CA ARG A 319 21.23 -13.69 -3.11
C ARG A 319 21.39 -14.62 -4.32
N ALA A 320 21.41 -15.92 -4.07
CA ALA A 320 21.42 -16.92 -5.13
C ALA A 320 20.01 -17.02 -5.75
N GLY A 321 19.87 -16.59 -7.00
CA GLY A 321 18.62 -16.74 -7.77
C GLY A 321 17.47 -15.80 -7.34
N PRO A 322 16.32 -15.92 -8.03
CA PRO A 322 15.12 -15.12 -7.74
C PRO A 322 14.43 -15.55 -6.44
N PRO A 323 13.59 -14.69 -5.84
CA PRO A 323 12.74 -15.06 -4.71
C PRO A 323 11.74 -16.14 -5.12
N ARG A 324 11.35 -16.97 -4.15
CA ARG A 324 10.32 -18.00 -4.31
C ARG A 324 8.93 -17.40 -4.49
N ILE A 325 8.61 -16.34 -3.74
CA ILE A 325 7.35 -15.60 -3.81
C ILE A 325 7.66 -14.10 -3.76
N VAL A 326 7.01 -13.32 -4.62
CA VAL A 326 6.89 -11.87 -4.48
C VAL A 326 5.46 -11.53 -4.06
N THR A 327 5.31 -10.91 -2.90
CA THR A 327 4.04 -10.32 -2.45
C THR A 327 4.14 -8.80 -2.46
N VAL A 328 3.10 -8.14 -2.94
CA VAL A 328 2.93 -6.70 -2.91
C VAL A 328 1.62 -6.39 -2.19
N GLY A 329 1.61 -5.38 -1.32
CA GLY A 329 0.41 -5.02 -0.60
C GLY A 329 0.47 -3.66 0.06
N GLY A 330 -0.60 -3.35 0.79
CA GLY A 330 -0.71 -2.10 1.54
C GLY A 330 -2.13 -1.86 2.05
N HIS A 331 -2.23 -0.89 2.96
CA HIS A 331 -3.50 -0.45 3.54
C HIS A 331 -3.90 0.93 2.99
N SER A 332 -5.20 1.18 2.77
CA SER A 332 -5.72 2.48 2.30
C SER A 332 -4.99 2.96 1.03
N LEU A 333 -4.43 4.19 0.99
CA LEU A 333 -3.54 4.69 -0.07
C LEU A 333 -2.46 3.66 -0.47
N GLY A 334 -1.84 2.98 0.49
CA GLY A 334 -0.83 1.97 0.21
C GLY A 334 -1.41 0.77 -0.55
N GLY A 335 -2.66 0.42 -0.30
CA GLY A 335 -3.38 -0.60 -1.06
C GLY A 335 -3.72 -0.16 -2.48
N ALA A 336 -3.91 1.13 -2.73
CA ALA A 336 -4.04 1.69 -4.08
C ALA A 336 -2.69 1.72 -4.82
N LEU A 337 -1.63 2.22 -4.16
CA LEU A 337 -0.27 2.22 -4.69
C LEU A 337 0.21 0.80 -5.04
N ALA A 338 -0.12 -0.20 -4.22
CA ALA A 338 0.15 -1.61 -4.51
C ALA A 338 -0.53 -2.14 -5.79
N GLN A 339 -1.75 -1.70 -6.09
CA GLN A 339 -2.46 -2.06 -7.34
C GLN A 339 -1.79 -1.43 -8.55
N VAL A 340 -1.46 -0.13 -8.49
CA VAL A 340 -0.76 0.57 -9.56
C VAL A 340 0.64 0.00 -9.78
N PHE A 341 1.37 -0.35 -8.71
CA PHE A 341 2.65 -1.07 -8.79
C PHE A 341 2.51 -2.42 -9.50
N ALA A 342 1.54 -3.25 -9.09
CA ALA A 342 1.29 -4.54 -9.72
C ALA A 342 0.91 -4.38 -11.20
N SER A 343 0.07 -3.40 -11.53
CA SER A 343 -0.28 -3.05 -12.92
C SER A 343 0.96 -2.66 -13.73
N SER A 344 1.82 -1.79 -13.21
CA SER A 344 3.05 -1.36 -13.90
C SER A 344 3.99 -2.51 -14.28
N LEU A 345 4.01 -3.57 -13.47
CA LEU A 345 4.79 -4.78 -13.75
C LEU A 345 4.07 -5.78 -14.67
N LEU A 346 2.73 -5.85 -14.63
CA LEU A 346 1.96 -6.91 -15.29
C LEU A 346 1.32 -6.47 -16.61
N LEU A 347 0.95 -5.19 -16.73
CA LEU A 347 0.20 -4.60 -17.83
C LEU A 347 0.91 -3.39 -18.46
N GLY A 348 1.93 -2.82 -17.80
CA GLY A 348 2.73 -1.69 -18.28
C GLY A 348 3.88 -2.11 -19.21
N ASP A 349 4.25 -1.22 -20.15
CA ASP A 349 5.31 -1.47 -21.14
C ASP A 349 6.74 -1.26 -20.59
N ARG A 350 6.89 -0.35 -19.63
CA ARG A 350 8.20 0.08 -19.11
C ARG A 350 8.96 -1.04 -18.39
N TYR A 351 8.26 -1.89 -17.65
CA TYR A 351 8.85 -2.97 -16.86
C TYR A 351 8.57 -4.34 -17.48
N ASP A 352 7.33 -4.55 -17.94
CA ASP A 352 6.80 -5.74 -18.61
C ASP A 352 6.84 -7.05 -17.76
N PRO A 353 5.82 -7.92 -17.84
CA PRO A 353 5.73 -9.13 -17.02
C PRO A 353 6.81 -10.18 -17.31
N GLU A 354 7.51 -10.08 -18.44
CA GLU A 354 8.67 -10.93 -18.78
C GLU A 354 10.00 -10.27 -18.35
N GLY A 355 9.95 -9.10 -17.71
CA GLY A 355 11.10 -8.28 -17.39
C GLY A 355 11.83 -7.73 -18.61
N LYS A 356 11.22 -7.73 -19.79
CA LYS A 356 11.84 -7.28 -21.06
C LYS A 356 11.75 -5.76 -21.25
N GLY A 357 10.95 -5.08 -20.43
CA GLY A 357 10.79 -3.62 -20.46
C GLY A 357 12.10 -2.89 -20.16
N GLY A 358 12.32 -1.76 -20.84
CA GLY A 358 13.57 -0.99 -20.75
C GLY A 358 13.88 -0.42 -19.36
N GLY A 359 12.88 -0.35 -18.47
CA GLY A 359 13.03 0.06 -17.07
C GLY A 359 13.34 -1.07 -16.09
N MET A 360 13.27 -2.35 -16.49
CA MET A 360 13.54 -3.49 -15.60
C MET A 360 15.05 -3.78 -15.48
N PRO A 361 15.65 -3.69 -14.26
CA PRO A 361 17.04 -4.10 -14.03
C PRO A 361 17.30 -5.55 -14.43
N ALA A 362 18.46 -5.83 -15.01
CA ALA A 362 18.77 -7.13 -15.61
C ALA A 362 18.69 -8.31 -14.62
N SER A 363 19.07 -8.10 -13.36
CA SER A 363 19.01 -9.09 -12.27
C SER A 363 17.58 -9.44 -11.84
N LEU A 364 16.63 -8.53 -12.04
CA LEU A 364 15.23 -8.67 -11.64
C LEU A 364 14.36 -9.33 -12.72
N ARG A 365 14.87 -9.51 -13.95
CA ARG A 365 14.09 -10.09 -15.07
C ARG A 365 13.68 -11.54 -14.84
N ALA A 366 14.46 -12.28 -14.06
CA ALA A 366 14.20 -13.68 -13.73
C ALA A 366 13.29 -13.86 -12.50
N TRP A 367 12.81 -12.78 -11.88
CA TRP A 367 11.90 -12.86 -10.74
C TRP A 367 10.49 -13.29 -11.19
N PRO A 368 9.70 -13.97 -10.31
CA PRO A 368 8.40 -14.53 -10.66
C PRO A 368 7.29 -13.46 -10.70
N TRP A 369 7.46 -12.41 -11.49
CA TRP A 369 6.52 -11.28 -11.56
C TRP A 369 5.11 -11.71 -11.98
N ARG A 370 5.00 -12.64 -12.95
CA ARG A 370 3.71 -13.26 -13.35
C ARG A 370 3.02 -14.06 -12.25
N GLN A 371 3.72 -14.42 -11.16
CA GLN A 371 3.17 -15.16 -10.03
C GLN A 371 3.01 -14.28 -8.77
N LEU A 372 3.11 -12.96 -8.94
CA LEU A 372 2.96 -11.96 -7.89
C LEU A 372 1.66 -12.14 -7.10
N LYS A 373 1.76 -11.94 -5.78
CA LYS A 373 0.64 -11.91 -4.85
C LYS A 373 0.31 -10.45 -4.56
N LEU A 374 -0.88 -9.99 -4.90
CA LEU A 374 -1.39 -8.68 -4.51
C LEU A 374 -2.34 -8.85 -3.32
N VAL A 375 -2.04 -8.20 -2.18
CA VAL A 375 -2.88 -8.21 -0.98
C VAL A 375 -3.15 -6.78 -0.52
N THR A 376 -4.36 -6.31 -0.75
CA THR A 376 -4.79 -4.96 -0.38
C THR A 376 -5.74 -4.98 0.81
N MET A 377 -5.66 -3.98 1.68
CA MET A 377 -6.49 -3.87 2.89
C MET A 377 -7.16 -2.49 2.91
N GLY A 378 -8.49 -2.44 2.91
CA GLY A 378 -9.22 -1.15 2.94
C GLY A 378 -8.86 -0.21 1.78
N ALA A 379 -8.47 -0.74 0.61
CA ALA A 379 -7.98 0.07 -0.50
C ALA A 379 -9.13 0.76 -1.25
N PRO A 380 -8.95 2.03 -1.68
CA PRO A 380 -9.95 2.71 -2.49
C PRO A 380 -10.00 2.17 -3.92
N ARG A 381 -11.10 2.50 -4.61
CA ARG A 381 -11.30 2.29 -6.05
C ARG A 381 -10.46 3.31 -6.81
N ILE A 382 -9.69 2.88 -7.80
CA ILE A 382 -8.67 3.76 -8.43
C ILE A 382 -8.43 3.54 -9.93
N GLY A 383 -9.30 2.84 -10.65
CA GLY A 383 -9.15 2.68 -12.10
C GLY A 383 -10.43 2.30 -12.81
N SER A 384 -10.39 2.26 -14.14
CA SER A 384 -11.53 1.87 -14.98
C SER A 384 -11.89 0.39 -14.76
N GLU A 385 -13.15 0.02 -15.00
CA GLU A 385 -13.66 -1.34 -14.86
C GLU A 385 -12.82 -2.35 -15.65
N VAL A 386 -12.55 -2.05 -16.92
CA VAL A 386 -11.73 -2.89 -17.82
C VAL A 386 -10.29 -3.07 -17.31
N TRP A 387 -9.69 -2.03 -16.71
CA TRP A 387 -8.37 -2.14 -16.08
C TRP A 387 -8.41 -3.02 -14.83
N ALA A 388 -9.43 -2.85 -13.99
CA ALA A 388 -9.58 -3.59 -12.75
C ALA A 388 -9.90 -5.08 -13.01
N GLU A 389 -10.70 -5.38 -14.03
CA GLU A 389 -10.98 -6.74 -14.50
C GLU A 389 -9.73 -7.40 -15.07
N GLU A 390 -9.03 -6.77 -16.01
CA GLU A 390 -7.83 -7.36 -16.63
C GLU A 390 -6.72 -7.60 -15.59
N LEU A 391 -6.50 -6.65 -14.66
CA LEU A 391 -5.54 -6.85 -13.58
C LEU A 391 -5.98 -7.98 -12.63
N THR A 392 -7.27 -8.08 -12.30
CA THR A 392 -7.78 -9.06 -11.33
C THR A 392 -7.88 -10.47 -11.90
N ALA A 393 -8.55 -10.62 -13.03
CA ALA A 393 -8.92 -11.89 -13.64
C ALA A 393 -7.90 -12.35 -14.69
N GLY A 394 -7.44 -11.45 -15.56
CA GLY A 394 -6.45 -11.72 -16.60
C GLY A 394 -5.05 -11.98 -16.02
N ALA A 395 -4.47 -10.96 -15.38
CA ALA A 395 -3.10 -11.02 -14.87
C ALA A 395 -2.96 -11.76 -13.53
N LEU A 396 -3.88 -11.56 -12.58
CA LEU A 396 -3.78 -12.11 -11.22
C LEU A 396 -4.69 -13.32 -10.94
N GLU A 397 -5.28 -13.91 -11.99
CA GLU A 397 -6.10 -15.15 -11.96
C GLU A 397 -7.12 -15.22 -10.79
N SER A 398 -7.74 -14.09 -10.46
CA SER A 398 -8.60 -13.97 -9.28
C SER A 398 -10.03 -13.62 -9.69
N ARG A 399 -10.98 -13.96 -8.81
CA ARG A 399 -12.38 -13.62 -9.06
C ARG A 399 -12.54 -12.10 -9.03
N PHE A 400 -12.85 -11.51 -10.18
CA PHE A 400 -13.33 -10.14 -10.27
C PHE A 400 -14.78 -10.03 -9.74
N TYR A 401 -15.13 -8.84 -9.27
CA TYR A 401 -16.47 -8.47 -8.84
C TYR A 401 -16.77 -7.09 -9.44
N GLU A 402 -17.75 -7.04 -10.31
CA GLU A 402 -18.30 -5.81 -10.89
C GLU A 402 -19.21 -5.12 -9.86
N THR A 403 -19.01 -3.83 -9.61
CA THR A 403 -19.88 -3.09 -8.68
C THR A 403 -21.22 -2.75 -9.32
N HIS A 404 -22.29 -3.43 -8.93
CA HIS A 404 -23.63 -3.10 -9.42
C HIS A 404 -24.33 -2.01 -8.58
N LEU A 405 -25.08 -1.13 -9.25
CA LEU A 405 -25.77 0.03 -8.62
C LEU A 405 -26.68 -0.32 -7.44
N LEU A 406 -27.28 -1.51 -7.43
CA LEU A 406 -28.29 -1.98 -6.47
C LEU A 406 -27.74 -2.91 -5.39
N THR A 407 -26.49 -3.38 -5.54
CA THR A 407 -25.83 -4.31 -4.61
C THR A 407 -24.36 -3.92 -4.49
N PRO A 408 -23.99 -3.00 -3.58
CA PRO A 408 -22.60 -2.56 -3.39
C PRO A 408 -21.70 -3.60 -2.70
N TYR A 409 -22.27 -4.75 -2.32
CA TYR A 409 -21.61 -5.86 -1.64
C TYR A 409 -21.33 -7.02 -2.60
N ASP A 410 -20.15 -7.62 -2.49
CA ASP A 410 -19.81 -8.86 -3.20
C ASP A 410 -20.43 -10.05 -2.48
N LEU A 411 -21.62 -10.46 -2.93
CA LEU A 411 -22.30 -11.69 -2.48
C LEU A 411 -21.48 -12.96 -2.78
N GLY A 412 -20.43 -12.84 -3.58
CA GLY A 412 -19.47 -13.87 -3.93
C GLY A 412 -18.16 -13.85 -3.14
N ALA A 413 -18.03 -12.95 -2.18
CA ALA A 413 -16.85 -12.79 -1.34
C ALA A 413 -16.52 -14.07 -0.55
N ALA A 414 -15.25 -14.18 -0.15
CA ALA A 414 -14.82 -15.19 0.80
C ALA A 414 -14.70 -14.61 2.21
N ALA A 415 -14.88 -15.47 3.22
CA ALA A 415 -14.48 -15.15 4.59
C ALA A 415 -12.96 -15.26 4.73
N VAL A 416 -12.37 -14.59 5.72
CA VAL A 416 -10.96 -14.83 6.15
C VAL A 416 -10.68 -16.28 6.54
N THR A 417 -11.71 -17.05 6.90
CA THR A 417 -11.69 -18.49 7.20
C THR A 417 -11.82 -19.39 5.97
N ASN A 418 -11.74 -18.84 4.75
CA ASN A 418 -11.79 -19.63 3.52
C ASN A 418 -10.50 -20.46 3.34
N ILE A 419 -10.69 -21.77 3.16
CA ILE A 419 -9.62 -22.77 3.08
C ILE A 419 -8.70 -22.63 1.85
N ASP A 420 -9.13 -21.90 0.82
CA ASP A 420 -8.36 -21.68 -0.41
C ASP A 420 -7.29 -20.59 -0.24
N ILE A 421 -7.38 -19.75 0.81
CA ILE A 421 -6.50 -18.59 1.02
C ILE A 421 -5.05 -19.02 1.25
N VAL A 422 -4.78 -19.90 2.22
CA VAL A 422 -3.40 -20.32 2.55
C VAL A 422 -2.73 -21.03 1.36
N PRO A 423 -3.37 -22.01 0.68
CA PRO A 423 -2.78 -22.66 -0.49
C PRO A 423 -2.49 -21.67 -1.63
N ARG A 424 -3.43 -20.76 -1.95
CA ARG A 424 -3.26 -19.79 -3.04
C ARG A 424 -2.18 -18.74 -2.75
N MET A 425 -2.06 -18.30 -1.50
CA MET A 425 -0.99 -17.37 -1.07
C MET A 425 0.39 -18.03 -1.03
N THR A 426 0.48 -19.34 -0.75
CA THR A 426 1.75 -20.07 -0.54
C THR A 426 2.17 -20.97 -1.72
N ASP A 427 1.48 -20.89 -2.85
CA ASP A 427 1.84 -21.55 -4.11
C ASP A 427 2.73 -20.62 -4.95
N PRO A 428 4.04 -20.91 -5.15
CA PRO A 428 4.93 -20.04 -5.92
C PRO A 428 4.64 -20.02 -7.43
N THR A 429 3.82 -20.94 -7.94
CA THR A 429 3.62 -21.13 -9.39
C THR A 429 2.47 -20.30 -9.98
N ARG A 430 1.78 -19.51 -9.14
CA ARG A 430 0.40 -19.11 -9.38
C ARG A 430 0.08 -17.73 -8.76
N PRO A 431 -0.27 -16.67 -9.53
CA PRO A 431 -0.53 -15.33 -8.97
C PRO A 431 -1.79 -15.28 -8.10
N VAL A 432 -2.05 -14.18 -7.40
CA VAL A 432 -3.36 -13.92 -6.76
C VAL A 432 -3.57 -12.43 -6.47
N ALA A 433 -4.81 -11.97 -6.52
CA ALA A 433 -5.25 -10.69 -5.98
C ALA A 433 -6.31 -10.91 -4.89
N LEU A 434 -6.00 -10.53 -3.66
CA LEU A 434 -6.92 -10.58 -2.51
C LEU A 434 -7.14 -9.16 -1.97
N ARG A 435 -8.41 -8.77 -1.85
CA ARG A 435 -8.85 -7.47 -1.36
C ARG A 435 -9.60 -7.66 -0.04
N VAL A 436 -8.96 -7.29 1.06
CA VAL A 436 -9.45 -7.50 2.41
C VAL A 436 -10.21 -6.25 2.88
N LEU A 437 -11.49 -6.40 3.21
CA LEU A 437 -12.38 -5.29 3.55
C LEU A 437 -13.16 -5.53 4.85
N LEU A 438 -13.46 -4.44 5.55
CA LEU A 438 -14.65 -4.34 6.40
C LEU A 438 -15.84 -4.04 5.48
N PRO A 439 -16.96 -4.75 5.59
CA PRO A 439 -18.07 -4.59 4.64
C PRO A 439 -18.70 -3.20 4.69
N ASP A 440 -18.90 -2.64 5.88
CA ASP A 440 -19.57 -1.35 6.09
C ASP A 440 -18.60 -0.13 6.05
N ASP A 441 -17.36 -0.28 5.56
CA ASP A 441 -16.38 0.82 5.46
C ASP A 441 -16.65 1.71 4.23
N ALA A 442 -17.21 2.90 4.49
CA ALA A 442 -17.62 3.89 3.51
C ALA A 442 -16.51 4.36 2.55
N VAL A 443 -15.22 4.29 2.93
CA VAL A 443 -14.10 4.63 2.03
C VAL A 443 -13.97 3.60 0.89
N THR A 444 -14.44 2.38 1.12
CA THR A 444 -14.33 1.25 0.19
C THR A 444 -15.68 0.86 -0.44
N SER A 445 -16.77 0.99 0.31
CA SER A 445 -18.14 0.63 -0.10
C SER A 445 -18.90 1.81 -0.71
N GLY A 446 -18.59 3.05 -0.31
CA GLY A 446 -19.08 4.28 -0.93
C GLY A 446 -18.60 4.45 -2.38
N ARG A 447 -19.07 5.51 -3.04
CA ARG A 447 -18.72 5.83 -4.44
C ARG A 447 -17.80 7.05 -4.59
N PRO A 448 -16.47 6.86 -4.51
CA PRO A 448 -15.53 7.55 -5.38
C PRO A 448 -15.40 6.81 -6.73
N LEU A 449 -14.81 7.48 -7.72
CA LEU A 449 -14.73 7.02 -9.12
C LEU A 449 -13.82 5.78 -9.29
N GLY A 450 -14.29 4.79 -10.07
CA GLY A 450 -13.52 3.62 -10.49
C GLY A 450 -13.97 2.30 -9.86
N GLU A 451 -13.25 1.23 -10.16
CA GLU A 451 -13.50 -0.13 -9.68
C GLU A 451 -12.39 -0.69 -8.79
N HIS A 452 -12.69 -1.84 -8.20
CA HIS A 452 -11.84 -2.53 -7.23
C HIS A 452 -11.02 -3.66 -7.83
N VAL A 453 -9.75 -3.78 -7.45
CA VAL A 453 -8.90 -4.92 -7.83
C VAL A 453 -8.93 -6.02 -6.78
N GLY A 454 -9.08 -7.27 -7.22
CA GLY A 454 -8.90 -8.47 -6.40
C GLY A 454 -10.15 -9.08 -5.79
N ARG A 455 -10.07 -10.39 -5.51
CA ARG A 455 -11.14 -11.17 -4.89
C ARG A 455 -11.44 -10.62 -3.50
N THR A 456 -12.71 -10.29 -3.26
CA THR A 456 -13.19 -9.78 -1.97
C THR A 456 -13.03 -10.82 -0.87
N ILE A 457 -12.34 -10.44 0.20
CA ILE A 457 -12.25 -11.15 1.46
C ILE A 457 -12.86 -10.24 2.54
N TYR A 458 -14.01 -10.64 3.11
CA TYR A 458 -14.59 -9.89 4.22
C TYR A 458 -14.03 -10.38 5.56
N LEU A 459 -13.65 -9.43 6.41
CA LEU A 459 -13.25 -9.67 7.80
C LEU A 459 -14.44 -10.08 8.68
N GLU A 460 -15.60 -9.47 8.41
CA GLU A 460 -16.83 -9.62 9.18
C GLU A 460 -18.04 -9.86 8.25
N ARG A 461 -19.22 -10.16 8.82
CA ARG A 461 -20.44 -10.30 8.02
C ARG A 461 -21.01 -8.91 7.70
N PRO A 462 -21.36 -8.61 6.43
CA PRO A 462 -22.09 -7.38 6.11
C PRO A 462 -23.34 -7.26 6.96
N SER A 463 -23.60 -6.07 7.52
CA SER A 463 -24.82 -5.86 8.29
C SER A 463 -26.04 -5.91 7.35
N TYR A 464 -27.07 -6.68 7.72
CA TYR A 464 -28.31 -6.73 6.91
C TYR A 464 -29.12 -5.42 6.95
N PHE A 465 -28.74 -4.47 7.81
CA PHE A 465 -29.44 -3.19 7.97
C PHE A 465 -28.78 -2.02 7.22
N SER A 466 -27.50 -2.10 6.85
CA SER A 466 -26.90 -1.14 5.89
C SER A 466 -27.36 -1.33 4.44
N LEU A 467 -28.25 -2.30 4.19
CA LEU A 467 -28.99 -2.47 2.92
C LEU A 467 -29.95 -1.32 2.61
N ALA A 468 -30.33 -0.53 3.62
CA ALA A 468 -31.00 0.75 3.44
C ALA A 468 -30.03 1.84 3.91
N GLY A 469 -29.60 2.71 3.00
CA GLY A 469 -28.59 3.75 3.28
C GLY A 469 -29.11 4.84 4.22
N THR A 470 -29.07 4.57 5.52
CA THR A 470 -29.17 5.58 6.57
C THR A 470 -27.77 5.82 7.14
N GLU A 471 -27.14 6.90 6.68
CA GLU A 471 -26.06 7.54 7.42
C GLU A 471 -26.64 8.03 8.76
N GLU A 472 -26.21 7.44 9.87
CA GLU A 472 -26.22 8.12 11.17
C GLU A 472 -24.76 8.37 11.56
N HIS A 473 -24.36 9.64 11.43
CA HIS A 473 -23.10 10.22 11.92
C HIS A 473 -23.42 11.27 12.98
#